data_AF-A0A9N9QD97-F1
#
_entry.id   AF-A0A9N9QD97-F1
#
_cell.length_a   1.000
_cell.length_b   1.000
_cell.length_c   1.000
_cell.angle_alpha   90.00
_cell.angle_beta   90.00
_cell.angle_gamma   90.00
#
_symmetry.space_group_name_H-M   'P 1'
#
loop_
_entity.id
_entity.type
_entity.pdbx_description
1 polymer ?
#
loop_
_entity_poly.entity_id
_entity_poly.type
_entity_poly.pdbx_seq_one_letter_code
_entity_poly.pdbx_strand_id
1 'polypeptide(L)'
;MKLSSFLQLPIVLASLLASSPVVAEHTSNWAVLVSTSRFWFNYRHLANVLSLYRTVKRLGIPDSQIILMLPDDMACNPRNAFPGTVYSNADRAVDLYGDNIEVDYRGYEVTVENFIRLLTDRVGEEMPRSKRLLTDDRSNILVYMTGHGGNEFLKFQDAEEISAFDLADAFEQMWEKKRYHEILFMIDTCQANTMYSKFYSPNIIATGSSEIDQSSYSHHADNDVGVAVIDRYTYYNLDFLETQVREPSSKQTLSDLFNSYDESKIHSHPGVRWDLFPGGEQAGRERLVMDFFGNVQNVEVDSVGNATEFEEDLLALGRKIAEIKERADAQEKDLKNVSSPEPALTSSHSRRKIRAAKVQADDKSWGKTAVGVWALAGCSMVWWFGSHMESK
;
A
#
# COMPACT_ATOMS: atom_id res chain seq x y z
N MET A 1 10.17 51.82 61.45
CA MET A 1 10.50 50.44 61.02
C MET A 1 9.81 50.20 59.69
N LYS A 2 10.59 50.07 58.61
CA LYS A 2 10.15 49.76 57.25
C LYS A 2 10.47 48.29 56.98
N LEU A 3 9.47 47.50 56.59
CA LEU A 3 9.54 46.14 56.05
C LEU A 3 8.26 45.99 55.20
N SER A 4 8.21 45.44 54.01
CA SER A 4 9.17 45.08 52.97
C SER A 4 8.28 44.71 51.77
N SER A 5 8.39 45.39 50.64
CA SER A 5 7.70 45.04 49.39
C SER A 5 8.70 44.34 48.47
N PHE A 6 8.75 43.00 48.51
CA PHE A 6 9.51 42.19 47.56
C PHE A 6 8.99 40.75 47.61
N LEU A 7 7.91 40.44 46.88
CA LEU A 7 7.56 39.05 46.51
C LEU A 7 6.42 39.05 45.47
N GLN A 8 6.68 39.61 44.30
CA GLN A 8 5.86 39.37 43.10
C GLN A 8 6.77 39.30 41.87
N LEU A 9 7.51 38.20 41.74
CA LEU A 9 8.03 37.64 40.48
C LEU A 9 8.73 36.33 40.87
N PRO A 10 8.08 35.15 40.73
CA PRO A 10 8.32 34.34 39.54
C PRO A 10 7.16 33.37 39.23
N ILE A 11 6.04 33.85 38.69
CA ILE A 11 4.99 32.94 38.17
C ILE A 11 4.87 33.03 36.64
N VAL A 12 5.41 34.08 36.03
CA VAL A 12 5.32 34.29 34.57
C VAL A 12 6.40 33.52 33.78
N LEU A 13 7.46 33.01 34.43
CA LEU A 13 8.52 32.27 33.75
C LEU A 13 8.32 30.74 33.72
N ALA A 14 7.39 30.21 34.52
CA ALA A 14 7.12 28.76 34.57
C ALA A 14 6.18 28.28 33.44
N SER A 15 5.47 29.19 32.78
CA SER A 15 4.57 28.89 31.66
C SER A 15 5.26 28.78 30.30
N LEU A 16 6.58 29.03 30.22
CA LEU A 16 7.38 28.90 28.99
C LEU A 16 8.09 27.54 28.84
N LEU A 17 7.90 26.61 29.80
CA LEU A 17 8.47 25.26 29.76
C LEU A 17 7.41 24.15 29.73
N ALA A 18 6.13 24.51 29.59
CA ALA A 18 5.11 23.53 29.24
C ALA A 18 5.26 23.20 27.75
N SER A 19 6.21 22.32 27.43
CA SER A 19 6.19 21.58 26.17
C SER A 19 4.84 20.88 26.10
N SER A 20 3.95 21.39 25.25
CA SER A 20 2.74 20.67 24.84
C SER A 20 3.17 19.25 24.47
N PRO A 21 2.44 18.20 24.88
CA PRO A 21 2.69 16.88 24.34
C PRO A 21 2.44 16.99 22.84
N VAL A 22 3.51 17.06 22.06
CA VAL A 22 3.45 16.80 20.64
C VAL A 22 3.03 15.34 20.58
N VAL A 23 1.79 15.08 20.22
CA VAL A 23 1.39 13.76 19.73
C VAL A 23 2.36 13.53 18.58
N ALA A 24 3.33 12.62 18.78
CA ALA A 24 4.32 12.32 17.77
C ALA A 24 3.55 11.72 16.58
N GLU A 25 3.29 12.55 15.58
CA GLU A 25 2.74 12.11 14.31
C GLU A 25 3.85 11.31 13.61
N HIS A 26 3.55 10.07 13.23
CA HIS A 26 4.50 9.22 12.55
C HIS A 26 4.80 9.81 11.16
N THR A 27 6.04 9.70 10.71
CA THR A 27 6.52 10.34 9.48
C THR A 27 6.55 9.40 8.28
N SER A 28 6.39 8.08 8.50
CA SER A 28 6.30 7.11 7.42
C SER A 28 5.54 5.86 7.82
N ASN A 29 4.96 5.18 6.82
CA ASN A 29 4.29 3.89 6.98
C ASN A 29 5.01 2.86 6.13
N TRP A 30 5.29 1.70 6.71
CA TRP A 30 5.94 0.58 6.05
C TRP A 30 5.05 -0.66 6.11
N ALA A 31 5.14 -1.51 5.10
CA ALA A 31 4.46 -2.80 5.08
C ALA A 31 5.47 -3.93 4.91
N VAL A 32 5.40 -4.96 5.74
CA VAL A 32 6.16 -6.20 5.60
C VAL A 32 5.14 -7.32 5.40
N LEU A 33 5.05 -7.81 4.15
CA LEU A 33 4.01 -8.74 3.72
C LEU A 33 4.66 -10.08 3.36
N VAL A 34 4.34 -11.12 4.14
CA VAL A 34 5.07 -12.40 4.10
C VAL A 34 4.12 -13.56 3.85
N SER A 35 4.30 -14.24 2.72
CA SER A 35 3.75 -15.58 2.54
C SER A 35 4.81 -16.57 2.98
N THR A 36 4.45 -17.55 3.80
CA THR A 36 5.44 -18.51 4.32
C THR A 36 5.29 -19.90 3.70
N SER A 37 4.25 -20.12 2.89
CA SER A 37 3.93 -21.44 2.33
C SER A 37 4.25 -21.53 0.84
N ARG A 38 4.82 -22.66 0.44
CA ARG A 38 5.12 -23.01 -0.96
C ARG A 38 4.17 -24.09 -1.49
N PHE A 39 4.32 -24.42 -2.78
CA PHE A 39 3.53 -25.42 -3.51
C PHE A 39 2.11 -24.99 -3.89
N TRP A 40 1.62 -25.55 -5.00
CA TRP A 40 0.36 -25.18 -5.64
C TRP A 40 -0.86 -25.24 -4.72
N PHE A 41 -0.93 -26.22 -3.81
CA PHE A 41 -2.07 -26.36 -2.89
C PHE A 41 -2.16 -25.22 -1.86
N ASN A 42 -1.12 -24.40 -1.74
CA ASN A 42 -1.05 -23.21 -0.88
C ASN A 42 -1.17 -21.90 -1.64
N TYR A 43 -1.67 -21.95 -2.89
CA TYR A 43 -1.88 -20.79 -3.74
C TYR A 43 -2.50 -19.58 -2.99
N ARG A 44 -3.52 -19.83 -2.16
CA ARG A 44 -4.20 -18.80 -1.35
C ARG A 44 -3.28 -17.96 -0.47
N HIS A 45 -2.23 -18.53 0.13
CA HIS A 45 -1.33 -17.76 1.01
C HIS A 45 -0.52 -16.73 0.21
N LEU A 46 -0.20 -17.02 -1.05
CA LEU A 46 0.43 -16.05 -1.94
C LEU A 46 -0.59 -15.01 -2.39
N ALA A 47 -1.79 -15.44 -2.80
CA ALA A 47 -2.86 -14.54 -3.21
C ALA A 47 -3.26 -13.54 -2.10
N ASN A 48 -3.39 -14.00 -0.86
CA ASN A 48 -3.63 -13.17 0.33
C ASN A 48 -2.64 -11.98 0.41
N VAL A 49 -1.35 -12.29 0.33
CA VAL A 49 -0.27 -11.31 0.41
C VAL A 49 -0.30 -10.35 -0.78
N LEU A 50 -0.54 -10.85 -1.99
CA LEU A 50 -0.66 -9.99 -3.17
C LEU A 50 -1.88 -9.06 -3.10
N SER A 51 -3.00 -9.53 -2.57
CA SER A 51 -4.19 -8.70 -2.37
C SER A 51 -3.93 -7.57 -1.36
N LEU A 52 -3.21 -7.86 -0.27
CA LEU A 52 -2.80 -6.82 0.67
C LEU A 52 -1.76 -5.87 0.08
N TYR A 53 -0.79 -6.37 -0.68
CA TYR A 53 0.18 -5.56 -1.41
C TYR A 53 -0.51 -4.54 -2.32
N ARG A 54 -1.50 -4.98 -3.09
CA ARG A 54 -2.31 -4.08 -3.91
C ARG A 54 -3.09 -3.07 -3.08
N THR A 55 -3.61 -3.48 -1.93
CA THR A 55 -4.36 -2.61 -1.03
C THR A 55 -3.49 -1.49 -0.48
N VAL A 56 -2.31 -1.80 0.06
CA VAL A 56 -1.39 -0.78 0.59
C VAL A 56 -0.87 0.15 -0.51
N LYS A 57 -0.61 -0.37 -1.72
CA LYS A 57 -0.25 0.46 -2.88
C LYS A 57 -1.37 1.39 -3.32
N ARG A 58 -2.61 0.89 -3.37
CA ARG A 58 -3.79 1.70 -3.68
C ARG A 58 -3.98 2.82 -2.66
N LEU A 59 -3.68 2.55 -1.38
CA LEU A 59 -3.72 3.51 -0.28
C LEU A 59 -2.47 4.39 -0.19
N GLY A 60 -1.51 4.19 -1.10
CA GLY A 60 -0.43 5.12 -1.42
C GLY A 60 0.93 4.76 -0.86
N ILE A 61 1.10 3.64 -0.13
CA ILE A 61 2.43 3.21 0.32
C ILE A 61 3.27 2.87 -0.92
N PRO A 62 4.41 3.54 -1.16
CA PRO A 62 5.26 3.27 -2.32
C PRO A 62 6.01 1.95 -2.16
N ASP A 63 6.42 1.32 -3.27
CA ASP A 63 7.18 0.06 -3.26
C ASP A 63 8.46 0.12 -2.42
N SER A 64 9.12 1.29 -2.38
CA SER A 64 10.29 1.51 -1.54
C SER A 64 10.05 1.37 -0.02
N GLN A 65 8.78 1.28 0.40
CA GLN A 65 8.33 1.11 1.78
C GLN A 65 7.52 -0.18 1.98
N ILE A 66 7.48 -1.06 0.98
CA ILE A 66 6.83 -2.37 1.07
C ILE A 66 7.90 -3.44 0.89
N ILE A 67 8.02 -4.32 1.88
CA ILE A 67 8.84 -5.53 1.78
C ILE A 67 7.93 -6.71 1.48
N LEU A 68 8.11 -7.31 0.31
CA LEU A 68 7.30 -8.43 -0.16
C LEU A 68 8.11 -9.73 -0.21
N MET A 69 7.68 -10.75 0.53
CA MET A 69 8.32 -12.06 0.58
C MET A 69 7.39 -13.15 0.03
N LEU A 70 7.75 -13.73 -1.12
CA LEU A 70 6.99 -14.80 -1.79
C LEU A 70 7.85 -16.06 -1.98
N PRO A 71 7.51 -17.18 -1.32
CA PRO A 71 8.34 -18.39 -1.27
C PRO A 71 8.19 -19.27 -2.51
N ASP A 72 7.25 -18.94 -3.40
CA ASP A 72 6.98 -19.66 -4.65
C ASP A 72 6.36 -18.68 -5.67
N ASP A 73 6.38 -19.05 -6.95
CA ASP A 73 5.79 -18.25 -8.02
C ASP A 73 4.59 -19.00 -8.63
N MET A 74 3.39 -18.65 -8.15
CA MET A 74 2.14 -19.25 -8.66
C MET A 74 1.81 -18.78 -10.08
N ALA A 75 2.24 -17.58 -10.47
CA ALA A 75 2.00 -17.04 -11.81
C ALA A 75 2.73 -17.87 -12.87
N CYS A 76 3.94 -18.32 -12.56
CA CYS A 76 4.77 -19.15 -13.46
C CYS A 76 4.64 -20.66 -13.21
N ASN A 77 3.75 -21.11 -12.32
CA ASN A 77 3.62 -22.53 -12.01
C ASN A 77 3.03 -23.31 -13.20
N PRO A 78 3.57 -24.48 -13.60
CA PRO A 78 3.02 -25.28 -14.69
C PRO A 78 1.58 -25.77 -14.48
N ARG A 79 1.08 -25.76 -13.24
CA ARG A 79 -0.31 -26.09 -12.91
C ARG A 79 -1.27 -24.90 -13.11
N ASN A 80 -0.75 -23.69 -13.27
CA ASN A 80 -1.58 -22.52 -13.44
C ASN A 80 -2.20 -22.52 -14.84
N ALA A 81 -3.53 -22.65 -14.89
CA ALA A 81 -4.30 -22.56 -16.12
C ALA A 81 -4.24 -21.16 -16.77
N PHE A 82 -3.82 -20.14 -16.02
CA PHE A 82 -3.71 -18.75 -16.45
C PHE A 82 -2.27 -18.23 -16.28
N PRO A 83 -1.35 -18.57 -17.19
CA PRO A 83 0.07 -18.23 -17.06
C PRO A 83 0.31 -16.72 -16.88
N GLY A 84 1.18 -16.37 -15.94
CA GLY A 84 1.56 -14.99 -15.65
C GLY A 84 0.57 -14.22 -14.78
N THR A 85 -0.51 -14.85 -14.30
CA THR A 85 -1.55 -14.17 -13.52
C THR A 85 -1.87 -14.92 -12.22
N VAL A 86 -2.37 -14.18 -11.22
CA VAL A 86 -2.84 -14.71 -9.95
C VAL A 86 -4.14 -14.02 -9.57
N TYR A 87 -5.17 -14.77 -9.23
CA TYR A 87 -6.49 -14.29 -8.80
C TYR A 87 -6.84 -14.75 -7.39
N SER A 88 -7.56 -13.93 -6.61
CA SER A 88 -8.11 -14.29 -5.28
C SER A 88 -9.62 -14.57 -5.28
N ASN A 89 -10.25 -14.59 -6.46
CA ASN A 89 -11.67 -14.83 -6.63
C ASN A 89 -11.96 -15.50 -7.98
N ALA A 90 -13.10 -16.21 -8.05
CA ALA A 90 -13.46 -17.00 -9.23
C ALA A 90 -13.93 -16.16 -10.42
N ASP A 91 -14.39 -14.92 -10.20
CA ASP A 91 -14.74 -14.01 -11.30
C ASP A 91 -13.50 -13.45 -12.01
N ARG A 92 -12.32 -13.58 -11.39
CA ARG A 92 -11.01 -13.17 -11.90
C ARG A 92 -10.99 -11.71 -12.36
N ALA A 93 -11.75 -10.85 -11.67
CA ALA A 93 -11.88 -9.43 -12.01
C ALA A 93 -10.55 -8.67 -11.91
N VAL A 94 -9.63 -9.12 -11.06
CA VAL A 94 -8.37 -8.44 -10.78
C VAL A 94 -7.21 -9.43 -10.78
N ASP A 95 -6.27 -9.27 -11.72
CA ASP A 95 -4.98 -9.94 -11.66
C ASP A 95 -4.11 -9.30 -10.57
N LEU A 96 -3.76 -10.12 -9.58
CA LEU A 96 -2.99 -9.74 -8.41
C LEU A 96 -1.50 -9.63 -8.69
N TYR A 97 -0.99 -10.38 -9.66
CA TYR A 97 0.43 -10.39 -10.01
C TYR A 97 0.77 -9.15 -10.84
N GLY A 98 0.13 -9.00 -12.01
CA GLY A 98 0.25 -7.82 -12.87
C GLY A 98 1.69 -7.43 -13.22
N ASP A 99 1.85 -6.24 -13.84
CA ASP A 99 3.16 -5.76 -14.29
C ASP A 99 3.95 -4.97 -13.23
N ASN A 100 3.29 -4.57 -12.13
CA ASN A 100 3.81 -3.58 -11.17
C ASN A 100 4.07 -4.18 -9.77
N ILE A 101 4.41 -5.46 -9.69
CA ILE A 101 4.77 -6.13 -8.45
C ILE A 101 6.29 -6.12 -8.25
N GLU A 102 6.73 -5.59 -7.11
CA GLU A 102 8.12 -5.67 -6.67
C GLU A 102 8.21 -6.74 -5.56
N VAL A 103 8.83 -7.88 -5.88
CA VAL A 103 9.07 -8.96 -4.92
C VAL A 103 10.51 -8.88 -4.45
N ASP A 104 10.69 -8.60 -3.15
CA ASP A 104 12.01 -8.43 -2.55
C ASP A 104 12.67 -9.76 -2.29
N TYR A 105 12.02 -10.65 -1.55
CA TYR A 105 12.54 -11.99 -1.26
C TYR A 105 11.75 -13.04 -2.04
N ARG A 106 12.44 -13.73 -2.96
CA ARG A 106 11.83 -14.70 -3.86
C ARG A 106 12.28 -16.12 -3.55
N GLY A 107 11.35 -17.06 -3.57
CA GLY A 107 11.67 -18.49 -3.53
C GLY A 107 12.49 -18.86 -2.29
N TYR A 108 13.69 -19.40 -2.52
CA TYR A 108 14.62 -19.83 -1.47
C TYR A 108 15.15 -18.70 -0.57
N GLU A 109 14.92 -17.43 -0.92
CA GLU A 109 15.29 -16.32 -0.05
C GLU A 109 14.28 -16.10 1.10
N VAL A 110 13.10 -16.70 1.03
CA VAL A 110 12.06 -16.57 2.08
C VAL A 110 12.33 -17.56 3.21
N THR A 111 13.30 -17.25 4.06
CA THR A 111 13.70 -18.08 5.20
C THR A 111 13.42 -17.36 6.52
N VAL A 112 13.37 -18.12 7.63
CA VAL A 112 13.24 -17.53 8.97
C VAL A 112 14.43 -16.58 9.24
N GLU A 113 15.64 -17.01 8.87
CA GLU A 113 16.87 -16.22 9.03
C GLU A 113 16.79 -14.87 8.32
N ASN A 114 16.38 -14.85 7.04
CA ASN A 114 16.30 -13.59 6.28
C ASN A 114 15.22 -12.66 6.83
N PHE A 115 14.08 -13.22 7.25
CA PHE A 115 13.02 -12.43 7.86
C PHE A 115 13.46 -11.78 9.19
N ILE A 116 14.09 -12.55 10.08
CA ILE A 116 14.62 -12.01 11.36
C ILE A 116 15.73 -10.99 11.11
N ARG A 117 16.62 -11.22 10.13
CA ARG A 117 17.68 -10.26 9.76
C ARG A 117 17.11 -8.96 9.21
N LEU A 118 16.06 -9.03 8.38
CA LEU A 118 15.33 -7.86 7.88
C LEU A 118 14.76 -7.05 9.05
N LEU A 119 14.01 -7.72 9.94
CA LEU A 119 13.40 -7.08 11.11
C LEU A 119 14.44 -6.47 12.04
N THR A 120 15.61 -7.07 12.21
CA THR A 120 16.62 -6.63 13.20
C THR A 120 17.76 -5.77 12.63
N ASP A 121 17.71 -5.42 11.34
CA ASP A 121 18.77 -4.72 10.59
C ASP A 121 20.12 -5.44 10.70
N ARG A 122 20.10 -6.75 10.47
CA ARG A 122 21.28 -7.62 10.44
C ARG A 122 21.52 -8.18 9.05
N VAL A 123 21.29 -7.35 8.03
CA VAL A 123 21.57 -7.66 6.61
C VAL A 123 22.90 -7.02 6.19
N GLY A 124 23.73 -7.74 5.43
CA GLY A 124 25.06 -7.28 5.01
C GLY A 124 25.01 -6.01 4.14
N GLU A 125 26.05 -5.18 4.16
CA GLU A 125 26.12 -3.89 3.44
C GLU A 125 25.86 -4.01 1.93
N GLU A 126 26.19 -5.15 1.34
CA GLU A 126 25.99 -5.49 -0.06
C GLU A 126 24.52 -5.66 -0.47
N MET A 127 23.61 -5.84 0.51
CA MET A 127 22.20 -6.05 0.22
C MET A 127 21.54 -4.77 -0.32
N PRO A 128 20.76 -4.87 -1.41
CA PRO A 128 20.12 -3.72 -2.03
C PRO A 128 19.11 -3.07 -1.09
N ARG A 129 18.83 -1.79 -1.33
CA ARG A 129 17.90 -0.99 -0.52
C ARG A 129 16.51 -1.63 -0.39
N SER A 130 16.01 -2.27 -1.46
CA SER A 130 14.69 -2.92 -1.46
C SER A 130 14.60 -4.11 -0.50
N LYS A 131 15.73 -4.70 -0.11
CA LYS A 131 15.82 -5.77 0.89
C LYS A 131 16.15 -5.26 2.30
N ARG A 132 15.82 -4.00 2.59
CA ARG A 132 16.07 -3.37 3.89
C ARG A 132 14.81 -2.69 4.40
N LEU A 133 14.48 -2.94 5.66
CA LEU A 133 13.42 -2.23 6.37
C LEU A 133 13.98 -0.93 6.96
N LEU A 134 13.96 0.17 6.21
CA LEU A 134 14.62 1.42 6.62
C LEU A 134 13.71 2.29 7.52
N THR A 135 13.24 1.70 8.61
CA THR A 135 12.34 2.31 9.60
C THR A 135 13.10 2.94 10.78
N ASP A 136 12.45 3.88 11.45
CA ASP A 136 12.94 4.63 12.62
C ASP A 136 11.85 4.77 13.71
N ASP A 137 12.09 5.58 14.75
CA ASP A 137 11.17 5.81 15.87
C ASP A 137 9.92 6.63 15.53
N ARG A 138 9.77 7.02 14.25
CA ARG A 138 8.60 7.69 13.70
C ARG A 138 7.98 6.90 12.55
N SER A 139 8.30 5.62 12.44
CA SER A 139 7.78 4.74 11.37
C SER A 139 6.73 3.79 11.93
N ASN A 140 5.50 3.83 11.39
CA ASN A 140 4.52 2.78 11.66
C ASN A 140 4.74 1.60 10.71
N ILE A 141 4.54 0.38 11.21
CA ILE A 141 4.82 -0.84 10.43
C ILE A 141 3.60 -1.76 10.47
N LEU A 142 3.03 -2.05 9.31
CA LEU A 142 2.14 -3.19 9.11
C LEU A 142 2.98 -4.43 8.87
N VAL A 143 2.91 -5.41 9.75
CA VAL A 143 3.50 -6.74 9.54
C VAL A 143 2.36 -7.73 9.31
N TYR A 144 2.21 -8.21 8.08
CA TYR A 144 1.22 -9.22 7.75
C TYR A 144 1.91 -10.54 7.35
N MET A 145 1.50 -11.63 8.00
CA MET A 145 2.03 -12.96 7.74
C MET A 145 0.91 -13.95 7.49
N THR A 146 1.08 -14.85 6.53
CA THR A 146 0.11 -15.93 6.27
C THR A 146 0.79 -17.23 5.85
N GLY A 147 0.24 -18.33 6.34
CA GLY A 147 0.76 -19.66 6.06
C GLY A 147 0.16 -20.73 6.96
N HIS A 148 0.86 -21.85 7.05
CA HIS A 148 0.51 -22.92 7.99
C HIS A 148 1.26 -22.77 9.30
N GLY A 149 0.58 -22.95 10.41
CA GLY A 149 1.15 -22.83 11.74
C GLY A 149 0.35 -23.63 12.77
N GLY A 150 0.63 -23.35 14.03
CA GLY A 150 -0.03 -23.99 15.16
C GLY A 150 0.30 -23.24 16.44
N ASN A 151 0.22 -23.94 17.57
CA ASN A 151 0.46 -23.34 18.88
C ASN A 151 1.88 -22.77 18.98
N GLU A 152 1.99 -21.43 18.94
CA GLU A 152 3.22 -20.65 19.07
C GLU A 152 4.25 -20.85 17.94
N PHE A 153 3.86 -21.35 16.76
CA PHE A 153 4.74 -21.41 15.59
C PHE A 153 4.04 -21.17 14.25
N LEU A 154 4.83 -20.72 13.26
CA LEU A 154 4.44 -20.61 11.85
C LEU A 154 5.52 -21.26 10.96
N LYS A 155 5.10 -22.14 10.05
CA LYS A 155 6.01 -22.84 9.12
C LYS A 155 6.48 -21.91 8.01
N PHE A 156 7.75 -22.01 7.67
CA PHE A 156 8.41 -21.41 6.52
C PHE A 156 8.82 -22.49 5.53
N GLN A 157 8.35 -22.37 4.29
CA GLN A 157 8.65 -23.25 3.17
C GLN A 157 8.45 -24.76 3.42
N ASP A 158 7.60 -25.14 4.38
CA ASP A 158 7.41 -26.54 4.80
C ASP A 158 8.70 -27.23 5.31
N ALA A 159 9.70 -26.45 5.74
CA ALA A 159 11.01 -26.95 6.17
C ALA A 159 11.47 -26.36 7.52
N GLU A 160 11.19 -25.08 7.75
CA GLU A 160 11.57 -24.36 8.96
C GLU A 160 10.31 -23.87 9.69
N GLU A 161 10.47 -23.47 10.95
CA GLU A 161 9.41 -22.88 11.76
C GLU A 161 9.96 -21.64 12.46
N ILE A 162 9.19 -20.55 12.47
CA ILE A 162 9.43 -19.39 13.34
C ILE A 162 8.48 -19.50 14.53
N SER A 163 9.00 -19.29 15.74
CA SER A 163 8.19 -19.32 16.95
C SER A 163 7.64 -17.94 17.35
N ALA A 164 6.63 -17.93 18.21
CA ALA A 164 6.14 -16.71 18.85
C ALA A 164 7.25 -15.97 19.65
N PHE A 165 8.22 -16.72 20.17
CA PHE A 165 9.37 -16.17 20.90
C PHE A 165 10.35 -15.46 19.97
N ASP A 166 10.65 -16.06 18.80
CA ASP A 166 11.55 -15.44 17.82
C ASP A 166 11.01 -14.09 17.34
N LEU A 167 9.70 -14.00 17.12
CA LEU A 167 9.02 -12.74 16.77
C LEU A 167 9.08 -11.72 17.92
N ALA A 168 8.81 -12.17 19.15
CA ALA A 168 8.88 -11.30 20.33
C ALA A 168 10.27 -10.68 20.50
N ASP A 169 11.31 -11.51 20.41
CA ASP A 169 12.70 -11.08 20.54
C ASP A 169 13.14 -10.18 19.37
N ALA A 170 12.61 -10.41 18.16
CA ALA A 170 12.88 -9.55 17.01
C ALA A 170 12.25 -8.16 17.18
N PHE A 171 10.98 -8.10 17.61
CA PHE A 171 10.31 -6.83 17.90
C PHE A 171 10.96 -6.09 19.07
N GLU A 172 11.44 -6.79 20.09
CA GLU A 172 12.21 -6.15 21.16
C GLU A 172 13.49 -5.51 20.64
N GLN A 173 14.25 -6.22 19.80
CA GLN A 173 15.44 -5.63 19.21
C GLN A 173 15.12 -4.43 18.30
N MET A 174 13.97 -4.43 17.62
CA MET A 174 13.51 -3.25 16.89
C MET A 174 13.20 -2.09 17.83
N TRP A 175 12.57 -2.36 18.97
CA TRP A 175 12.25 -1.37 19.98
C TRP A 175 13.50 -0.74 20.60
N GLU A 176 14.44 -1.57 21.06
CA GLU A 176 15.72 -1.12 21.64
C GLU A 176 16.53 -0.27 20.65
N LYS A 177 16.47 -0.63 19.35
CA LYS A 177 17.13 0.10 18.27
C LYS A 177 16.33 1.29 17.73
N LYS A 178 15.15 1.60 18.30
CA LYS A 178 14.29 2.71 17.87
C LYS A 178 13.92 2.62 16.38
N ARG A 179 13.44 1.45 15.96
CA ARG A 179 13.12 1.15 14.55
C ARG A 179 11.64 1.04 14.26
N TYR A 180 10.78 1.42 15.20
CA TYR A 180 9.38 1.64 14.93
C TYR A 180 8.81 2.66 15.92
N HIS A 181 7.75 3.35 15.48
CA HIS A 181 6.85 4.11 16.32
C HIS A 181 5.74 3.20 16.85
N GLU A 182 4.99 2.56 15.95
CA GLU A 182 3.92 1.60 16.23
C GLU A 182 3.95 0.42 15.26
N ILE A 183 3.57 -0.77 15.73
CA ILE A 183 3.42 -1.97 14.89
C ILE A 183 1.97 -2.44 14.92
N LEU A 184 1.40 -2.67 13.75
CA LEU A 184 0.21 -3.49 13.58
C LEU A 184 0.65 -4.87 13.05
N PHE A 185 0.59 -5.88 13.91
CA PHE A 185 0.90 -7.26 13.56
C PHE A 185 -0.39 -8.03 13.23
N MET A 186 -0.51 -8.51 12.01
CA MET A 186 -1.66 -9.28 11.52
C MET A 186 -1.18 -10.65 11.04
N ILE A 187 -1.85 -11.73 11.47
CA ILE A 187 -1.46 -13.07 11.07
C ILE A 187 -2.64 -13.99 10.75
N ASP A 188 -2.60 -14.62 9.57
CA ASP A 188 -3.60 -15.59 9.11
C ASP A 188 -2.99 -17.00 9.05
N THR A 189 -3.27 -17.79 10.09
CA THR A 189 -2.79 -19.16 10.26
C THR A 189 -3.64 -19.90 11.29
N CYS A 190 -3.55 -21.24 11.33
CA CYS A 190 -4.08 -22.01 12.45
C CYS A 190 -3.44 -21.57 13.77
N GLN A 191 -4.25 -21.42 14.82
CA GLN A 191 -3.85 -20.95 16.15
C GLN A 191 -3.10 -19.60 16.15
N ALA A 192 -3.40 -18.75 15.16
CA ALA A 192 -2.81 -17.41 14.99
C ALA A 192 -2.67 -16.58 16.28
N ASN A 193 -3.66 -16.62 17.17
CA ASN A 193 -3.66 -15.79 18.39
C ASN A 193 -2.51 -16.14 19.35
N THR A 194 -1.95 -17.34 19.24
CA THR A 194 -0.80 -17.78 20.05
C THR A 194 0.50 -17.10 19.62
N MET A 195 0.60 -16.63 18.37
CA MET A 195 1.83 -16.07 17.78
C MET A 195 2.24 -14.73 18.38
N TYR A 196 1.29 -13.94 18.87
CA TYR A 196 1.56 -12.67 19.54
C TYR A 196 1.49 -12.77 21.07
N SER A 197 1.26 -13.97 21.63
CA SER A 197 1.11 -14.16 23.08
C SER A 197 2.38 -13.87 23.87
N LYS A 198 3.55 -13.99 23.23
CA LYS A 198 4.87 -13.77 23.84
C LYS A 198 5.40 -12.36 23.64
N PHE A 199 4.72 -11.49 22.89
CA PHE A 199 5.20 -10.12 22.70
C PHE A 199 5.22 -9.38 24.04
N TYR A 200 6.29 -8.61 24.26
CA TYR A 200 6.50 -7.84 25.48
C TYR A 200 7.00 -6.41 25.23
N SER A 201 7.31 -6.06 23.98
CA SER A 201 7.70 -4.71 23.57
C SER A 201 6.47 -3.81 23.40
N PRO A 202 6.56 -2.52 23.75
CA PRO A 202 5.42 -1.61 23.70
C PRO A 202 5.07 -1.19 22.26
N ASN A 203 3.95 -0.49 22.12
CA ASN A 203 3.43 0.11 20.89
C ASN A 203 3.08 -0.92 19.80
N ILE A 204 2.62 -2.10 20.21
CA ILE A 204 2.20 -3.17 19.30
C ILE A 204 0.72 -3.44 19.48
N ILE A 205 -0.02 -3.39 18.38
CA ILE A 205 -1.39 -3.92 18.24
C ILE A 205 -1.26 -5.21 17.45
N ALA A 206 -1.83 -6.31 17.95
CA ALA A 206 -1.73 -7.59 17.27
C ALA A 206 -3.12 -8.20 17.06
N THR A 207 -3.34 -8.82 15.89
CA THR A 207 -4.56 -9.55 15.59
C THR A 207 -4.25 -10.85 14.83
N GLY A 208 -5.05 -11.88 15.09
CA GLY A 208 -4.89 -13.20 14.50
C GLY A 208 -6.22 -13.77 14.04
N SER A 209 -6.17 -14.69 13.09
CA SER A 209 -7.35 -15.32 12.47
C SER A 209 -8.10 -16.32 13.36
N SER A 210 -7.43 -16.94 14.35
CA SER A 210 -7.99 -18.08 15.09
C SER A 210 -7.35 -18.26 16.48
N GLU A 211 -8.17 -18.63 17.45
CA GLU A 211 -7.73 -18.97 18.81
C GLU A 211 -6.91 -20.26 18.92
N ILE A 212 -6.34 -20.49 20.10
CA ILE A 212 -5.73 -21.78 20.46
C ILE A 212 -6.72 -22.92 20.20
N ASP A 213 -6.20 -24.08 19.76
CA ASP A 213 -7.00 -25.25 19.37
C ASP A 213 -7.97 -25.05 18.18
N GLN A 214 -7.89 -23.93 17.45
CA GLN A 214 -8.67 -23.68 16.23
C GLN A 214 -7.81 -23.70 14.97
N SER A 215 -8.43 -24.15 13.88
CA SER A 215 -7.87 -23.99 12.52
C SER A 215 -8.25 -22.63 11.94
N SER A 216 -7.46 -22.15 10.98
CA SER A 216 -7.89 -21.13 10.02
C SER A 216 -8.42 -21.82 8.76
N TYR A 217 -9.29 -21.12 8.02
CA TYR A 217 -10.04 -21.74 6.93
C TYR A 217 -9.89 -20.97 5.63
N SER A 218 -9.70 -21.73 4.55
CA SER A 218 -9.72 -21.21 3.18
C SER A 218 -11.11 -20.76 2.75
N HIS A 219 -11.16 -19.87 1.76
CA HIS A 219 -12.36 -19.36 1.10
C HIS A 219 -12.22 -19.46 -0.43
N HIS A 220 -13.33 -19.29 -1.15
CA HIS A 220 -13.40 -19.30 -2.62
C HIS A 220 -12.55 -20.40 -3.30
N ALA A 221 -13.13 -21.59 -3.49
CA ALA A 221 -12.54 -22.59 -4.37
C ALA A 221 -12.74 -22.18 -5.85
N ASP A 222 -11.66 -22.15 -6.63
CA ASP A 222 -11.72 -21.94 -8.08
C ASP A 222 -11.48 -23.29 -8.78
N ASN A 223 -12.44 -23.72 -9.60
CA ASN A 223 -12.37 -25.01 -10.30
C ASN A 223 -11.33 -25.03 -11.43
N ASP A 224 -11.05 -23.88 -12.05
CA ASP A 224 -10.08 -23.76 -13.14
C ASP A 224 -8.65 -23.75 -12.57
N VAL A 225 -8.44 -23.12 -11.41
CA VAL A 225 -7.16 -23.16 -10.66
C VAL A 225 -7.01 -24.50 -9.91
N GLY A 226 -8.12 -25.11 -9.51
CA GLY A 226 -8.20 -26.42 -8.85
C GLY A 226 -7.91 -26.40 -7.35
N VAL A 227 -7.83 -25.23 -6.72
CA VAL A 227 -7.53 -25.04 -5.29
C VAL A 227 -8.31 -23.83 -4.74
N ALA A 228 -8.31 -23.66 -3.41
CA ALA A 228 -8.81 -22.43 -2.80
C ALA A 228 -7.84 -21.26 -3.08
N VAL A 229 -8.41 -20.09 -3.38
CA VAL A 229 -7.63 -18.94 -3.86
C VAL A 229 -7.45 -17.81 -2.85
N ILE A 230 -8.09 -17.88 -1.68
CA ILE A 230 -7.93 -16.88 -0.60
C ILE A 230 -8.29 -17.52 0.75
N ASP A 231 -7.84 -16.97 1.88
CA ASP A 231 -8.30 -17.38 3.22
C ASP A 231 -9.41 -16.48 3.77
N ARG A 232 -10.27 -17.02 4.63
CA ARG A 232 -11.49 -16.33 5.12
C ARG A 232 -11.17 -15.06 5.90
N TYR A 233 -10.26 -15.15 6.86
CA TYR A 233 -9.89 -14.01 7.69
C TYR A 233 -9.32 -12.89 6.82
N THR A 234 -8.40 -13.23 5.91
CA THR A 234 -7.84 -12.27 4.96
C THR A 234 -8.90 -11.69 4.01
N TYR A 235 -9.81 -12.52 3.49
CA TYR A 235 -10.90 -12.07 2.63
C TYR A 235 -11.78 -11.00 3.31
N TYR A 236 -12.19 -11.20 4.57
CA TYR A 236 -13.05 -10.22 5.25
C TYR A 236 -12.30 -8.95 5.67
N ASN A 237 -11.00 -9.03 5.96
CA ASN A 237 -10.16 -7.85 6.10
C ASN A 237 -10.10 -7.05 4.79
N LEU A 238 -9.86 -7.73 3.66
CA LEU A 238 -9.82 -7.11 2.34
C LEU A 238 -11.18 -6.53 1.96
N ASP A 239 -12.29 -7.23 2.21
CA ASP A 239 -13.65 -6.72 1.96
C ASP A 239 -13.92 -5.41 2.72
N PHE A 240 -13.51 -5.32 3.99
CA PHE A 240 -13.58 -4.07 4.75
C PHE A 240 -12.70 -2.98 4.11
N LEU A 241 -11.44 -3.30 3.80
CA LEU A 241 -10.49 -2.34 3.22
C LEU A 241 -10.93 -1.86 1.83
N GLU A 242 -11.57 -2.70 1.02
CA GLU A 242 -12.07 -2.36 -0.31
C GLU A 242 -13.39 -1.60 -0.28
N THR A 243 -14.25 -1.89 0.69
CA THR A 243 -15.59 -1.28 0.75
C THR A 243 -15.64 -0.03 1.60
N GLN A 244 -14.93 0.01 2.74
CA GLN A 244 -14.96 1.10 3.74
C GLN A 244 -13.74 2.02 3.66
N VAL A 245 -12.59 1.54 3.19
CA VAL A 245 -11.33 2.31 3.12
C VAL A 245 -10.91 2.55 1.67
N ARG A 246 -11.76 3.27 0.94
CA ARG A 246 -11.59 3.47 -0.51
C ARG A 246 -10.55 4.53 -0.89
N GLU A 247 -10.37 5.51 -0.03
CA GLU A 247 -9.53 6.69 -0.28
C GLU A 247 -8.52 6.89 0.84
N PRO A 248 -7.33 7.46 0.56
CA PRO A 248 -6.34 7.75 1.58
C PRO A 248 -6.79 8.75 2.67
N SER A 249 -7.89 9.47 2.45
CA SER A 249 -8.50 10.40 3.41
C SER A 249 -9.42 9.72 4.43
N SER A 250 -9.55 8.38 4.35
CA SER A 250 -10.46 7.61 5.20
C SER A 250 -10.15 7.79 6.69
N LYS A 251 -11.21 7.93 7.48
CA LYS A 251 -11.16 8.06 8.95
C LYS A 251 -11.63 6.80 9.66
N GLN A 252 -11.74 5.69 8.94
CA GLN A 252 -12.06 4.40 9.55
C GLN A 252 -10.96 4.01 10.54
N THR A 253 -11.39 3.59 11.70
CA THR A 253 -10.52 3.22 12.82
C THR A 253 -10.22 1.72 12.81
N LEU A 254 -9.20 1.30 13.57
CA LEU A 254 -8.98 -0.11 13.86
C LEU A 254 -10.16 -0.72 14.63
N SER A 255 -10.87 0.08 15.42
CA SER A 255 -12.15 -0.35 16.00
C SER A 255 -13.15 -0.75 14.93
N ASP A 256 -13.34 0.07 13.89
CA ASP A 256 -14.30 -0.22 12.82
C ASP A 256 -13.91 -1.50 12.07
N LEU A 257 -12.62 -1.69 11.79
CA LEU A 257 -12.10 -2.91 11.18
C LEU A 257 -12.39 -4.14 12.05
N PHE A 258 -11.98 -4.14 13.32
CA PHE A 258 -12.11 -5.32 14.17
C PHE A 258 -13.55 -5.59 14.61
N ASN A 259 -14.40 -4.56 14.73
CA ASN A 259 -15.82 -4.74 14.96
C ASN A 259 -16.56 -5.28 13.71
N SER A 260 -15.95 -5.24 12.53
CA SER A 260 -16.51 -5.84 11.31
C SER A 260 -16.34 -7.37 11.25
N TYR A 261 -15.53 -7.95 12.14
CA TYR A 261 -15.31 -9.38 12.18
C TYR A 261 -16.58 -10.14 12.57
N ASP A 262 -16.86 -11.19 11.81
CA ASP A 262 -18.02 -12.06 11.98
C ASP A 262 -17.54 -13.51 12.00
N GLU A 263 -17.50 -14.10 13.18
CA GLU A 263 -17.02 -15.48 13.41
C GLU A 263 -17.82 -16.51 12.61
N SER A 264 -19.10 -16.24 12.31
CA SER A 264 -19.92 -17.15 11.50
C SER A 264 -19.45 -17.20 10.04
N LYS A 265 -18.90 -16.08 9.55
CA LYS A 265 -18.34 -15.94 8.21
C LYS A 265 -16.88 -16.38 8.14
N ILE A 266 -16.10 -16.08 9.18
CA ILE A 266 -14.67 -16.40 9.27
C ILE A 266 -14.46 -17.90 9.59
N HIS A 267 -15.41 -18.54 10.28
CA HIS A 267 -15.35 -19.93 10.77
C HIS A 267 -14.28 -20.22 11.84
N SER A 268 -13.68 -19.17 12.39
CA SER A 268 -12.79 -19.21 13.55
C SER A 268 -12.99 -17.92 14.36
N HIS A 269 -12.36 -17.83 15.53
CA HIS A 269 -12.46 -16.68 16.43
C HIS A 269 -11.22 -15.80 16.28
N PRO A 270 -11.31 -14.65 15.57
CA PRO A 270 -10.18 -13.74 15.46
C PRO A 270 -9.90 -13.07 16.81
N GLY A 271 -8.63 -12.99 17.18
CA GLY A 271 -8.21 -12.29 18.39
C GLY A 271 -7.65 -10.91 18.08
N VAL A 272 -7.71 -10.02 19.08
CA VAL A 272 -6.98 -8.76 19.09
C VAL A 272 -6.34 -8.55 20.46
N ARG A 273 -5.09 -8.10 20.48
CA ARG A 273 -4.29 -7.81 21.68
C ARG A 273 -3.89 -6.34 21.70
N TRP A 274 -4.10 -5.67 22.84
CA TRP A 274 -3.95 -4.22 23.01
C TRP A 274 -3.08 -3.80 24.20
N ASP A 275 -2.74 -4.70 25.11
CA ASP A 275 -2.10 -4.40 26.41
C ASP A 275 -0.69 -3.81 26.27
N LEU A 276 -0.02 -4.05 25.14
CA LEU A 276 1.28 -3.47 24.82
C LEU A 276 1.19 -2.05 24.23
N PHE A 277 -0.01 -1.62 23.85
CA PHE A 277 -0.22 -0.31 23.26
C PHE A 277 -0.38 0.77 24.35
N PRO A 278 0.29 1.93 24.26
CA PRO A 278 0.08 3.03 25.20
C PRO A 278 -1.38 3.46 25.22
N GLY A 279 -1.98 3.49 26.40
CA GLY A 279 -3.42 3.76 26.56
C GLY A 279 -4.32 2.55 26.34
N GLY A 280 -3.75 1.37 26.10
CA GLY A 280 -4.44 0.09 26.01
C GLY A 280 -5.46 0.02 24.89
N GLU A 281 -6.53 -0.75 25.10
CA GLU A 281 -7.58 -0.98 24.10
C GLU A 281 -8.24 0.31 23.62
N GLN A 282 -8.51 1.28 24.52
CA GLN A 282 -9.19 2.51 24.13
C GLN A 282 -8.37 3.28 23.09
N ALA A 283 -7.10 3.54 23.37
CA ALA A 283 -6.23 4.26 22.46
C ALA A 283 -5.96 3.48 21.17
N GLY A 284 -5.75 2.16 21.27
CA GLY A 284 -5.52 1.31 20.11
C GLY A 284 -6.73 1.26 19.16
N ARG A 285 -7.95 1.22 19.71
CA ARG A 285 -9.20 1.25 18.93
C ARG A 285 -9.37 2.55 18.14
N GLU A 286 -8.89 3.67 18.67
CA GLU A 286 -9.02 4.99 18.05
C GLU A 286 -8.00 5.23 16.91
N ARG A 287 -6.97 4.40 16.77
CA ARG A 287 -6.01 4.49 15.65
C ARG A 287 -6.69 4.31 14.31
N LEU A 288 -6.26 5.07 13.31
CA LEU A 288 -6.81 4.97 11.97
C LEU A 288 -6.24 3.75 11.27
N VAL A 289 -7.04 3.10 10.43
CA VAL A 289 -6.52 2.08 9.50
C VAL A 289 -5.43 2.69 8.62
N MET A 290 -5.60 3.96 8.25
CA MET A 290 -4.65 4.73 7.45
C MET A 290 -3.28 4.92 8.13
N ASP A 291 -3.20 4.80 9.47
CA ASP A 291 -1.92 4.89 10.21
C ASP A 291 -1.00 3.69 9.92
N PHE A 292 -1.52 2.61 9.34
CA PHE A 292 -0.76 1.40 8.99
C PHE A 292 -0.85 1.00 7.51
N PHE A 293 -1.99 1.23 6.88
CA PHE A 293 -2.23 0.82 5.49
C PHE A 293 -2.00 1.94 4.45
N GLY A 294 -1.90 3.19 4.90
CA GLY A 294 -1.86 4.36 4.06
C GLY A 294 -0.51 4.99 3.86
N ASN A 295 -0.39 5.89 2.89
CA ASN A 295 0.74 6.81 2.85
C ASN A 295 0.60 7.93 3.87
N VAL A 296 1.72 8.38 4.44
CA VAL A 296 1.82 9.64 5.17
C VAL A 296 2.19 10.72 4.17
N GLN A 297 1.23 11.55 3.76
CA GLN A 297 1.51 12.73 2.94
C GLN A 297 1.96 13.88 3.83
N ASN A 298 3.27 14.00 4.05
CA ASN A 298 3.84 15.23 4.58
C ASN A 298 3.83 16.28 3.46
N VAL A 299 2.73 17.04 3.36
CA VAL A 299 2.77 18.29 2.59
C VAL A 299 3.48 19.31 3.46
N GLU A 300 4.81 19.41 3.30
CA GLU A 300 5.53 20.60 3.75
C GLU A 300 5.00 21.78 2.93
N VAL A 301 3.98 22.46 3.47
CA VAL A 301 3.61 23.77 2.98
C VAL A 301 4.70 24.70 3.50
N ASP A 302 5.73 24.92 2.70
CA ASP A 302 6.68 26.02 2.91
C ASP A 302 5.90 27.34 2.84
N SER A 303 5.21 27.70 3.92
CA SER A 303 4.41 28.92 4.02
C SER A 303 5.30 30.17 4.13
N VAL A 304 6.60 30.04 3.92
CA VAL A 304 7.59 31.12 3.97
C VAL A 304 8.67 30.93 2.88
N GLY A 305 8.30 30.40 1.71
CA GLY A 305 9.14 30.48 0.51
C GLY A 305 8.75 31.73 -0.29
N ASN A 306 9.69 32.66 -0.48
CA ASN A 306 9.51 33.93 -1.18
C ASN A 306 8.64 33.78 -2.45
N ALA A 307 7.39 34.25 -2.42
CA ALA A 307 6.48 34.24 -3.58
C ALA A 307 7.10 34.87 -4.84
N THR A 308 8.08 35.76 -4.65
CA THR A 308 8.86 36.39 -5.73
C THR A 308 9.72 35.40 -6.52
N GLU A 309 10.33 34.40 -5.87
CA GLU A 309 11.20 33.43 -6.54
C GLU A 309 10.40 32.47 -7.42
N PHE A 310 9.23 32.03 -6.94
CA PHE A 310 8.30 31.20 -7.70
C PHE A 310 7.70 31.94 -8.91
N GLU A 311 7.33 33.22 -8.74
CA GLU A 311 6.87 34.06 -9.86
C GLU A 311 7.98 34.29 -10.90
N GLU A 312 9.23 34.47 -10.45
CA GLU A 312 10.39 34.60 -11.34
C GLU A 312 10.66 33.32 -12.13
N ASP A 313 10.55 32.16 -11.50
CA ASP A 313 10.68 30.85 -12.15
C ASP A 313 9.55 30.58 -13.15
N LEU A 314 8.30 30.93 -12.82
CA LEU A 314 7.18 30.84 -13.77
C LEU A 314 7.40 31.74 -15.00
N LEU A 315 7.88 32.96 -14.78
CA LEU A 315 8.20 33.90 -15.86
C LEU A 315 9.37 33.41 -16.71
N ALA A 316 10.39 32.81 -16.09
CA ALA A 316 11.51 32.20 -16.80
C ALA A 316 11.06 31.00 -17.65
N LEU A 317 10.15 30.18 -17.13
CA LEU A 317 9.56 29.06 -17.87
C LEU A 317 8.72 29.57 -19.06
N GLY A 318 7.90 30.59 -18.84
CA GLY A 318 7.10 31.22 -19.90
C GLY A 318 7.95 31.77 -21.04
N ARG A 319 9.08 32.42 -20.71
CA ARG A 319 10.06 32.91 -21.72
C ARG A 319 10.68 31.77 -22.51
N LYS A 320 11.09 30.66 -21.86
CA LYS A 320 11.63 29.48 -22.57
C LYS A 320 10.62 28.83 -23.49
N ILE A 321 9.35 28.73 -23.07
CA ILE A 321 8.28 28.17 -23.90
C ILE A 321 8.05 29.05 -25.14
N ALA A 322 8.06 30.37 -25.00
CA ALA A 322 7.93 31.29 -26.12
C ALA A 322 9.11 31.16 -27.11
N GLU A 323 10.35 31.06 -26.61
CA GLU A 323 11.54 30.88 -27.45
C GLU A 323 11.52 29.54 -28.22
N ILE A 324 11.09 28.45 -27.56
CA ILE A 324 10.95 27.14 -28.20
C ILE A 324 9.88 27.21 -29.30
N LYS A 325 8.79 27.93 -29.07
CA LYS A 325 7.72 28.11 -30.05
C LYS A 325 8.18 28.93 -31.26
N GLU A 326 8.91 30.02 -31.04
CA GLU A 326 9.50 30.80 -32.14
C GLU A 326 10.52 29.99 -32.95
N ARG A 327 11.37 29.19 -32.30
CA ARG A 327 12.30 28.29 -32.99
C ARG A 327 11.56 27.23 -33.81
N ALA A 328 10.49 26.66 -33.28
CA ALA A 328 9.66 25.69 -34.00
C ALA A 328 8.98 26.34 -35.23
N ASP A 329 8.44 27.55 -35.07
CA ASP A 329 7.79 28.30 -36.15
C ASP A 329 8.79 28.74 -37.24
N ALA A 330 10.03 29.09 -36.85
CA ALA A 330 11.11 29.40 -37.79
C ALA A 330 11.55 28.15 -38.57
N GLN A 331 11.68 27.01 -37.90
CA GLN A 331 12.00 25.73 -38.53
C GLN A 331 10.92 25.31 -39.53
N GLU A 332 9.64 25.54 -39.22
CA GLU A 332 8.53 25.26 -40.12
C GLU A 332 8.50 26.19 -41.35
N LYS A 333 8.93 27.46 -41.19
CA LYS A 333 9.06 28.41 -42.30
C LYS A 333 10.24 28.08 -43.22
N ASP A 334 11.37 27.65 -42.67
CA ASP A 334 12.53 27.21 -43.45
C ASP A 334 12.23 25.93 -44.25
N LEU A 335 11.43 25.02 -43.68
CA LEU A 335 10.94 23.82 -44.37
C LEU A 335 9.95 24.12 -45.52
N LYS A 336 9.29 25.29 -45.51
CA LYS A 336 8.35 25.71 -46.58
C LYS A 336 9.03 26.49 -47.70
N ASN A 337 10.19 27.10 -47.46
CA ASN A 337 10.93 27.88 -48.48
C ASN A 337 11.86 27.04 -49.36
N VAL A 338 12.09 25.76 -49.05
CA VAL A 338 12.90 24.85 -49.87
C VAL A 338 11.97 23.92 -50.66
N SER A 339 11.43 24.40 -51.78
CA SER A 339 10.81 23.52 -52.78
C SER A 339 11.12 23.97 -54.22
N SER A 340 11.92 23.16 -54.93
CA SER A 340 11.97 23.00 -56.41
C SER A 340 12.92 21.82 -56.77
N PRO A 341 12.76 21.16 -57.95
CA PRO A 341 12.87 19.69 -58.05
C PRO A 341 14.16 19.12 -58.68
N GLU A 342 14.56 17.94 -58.16
CA GLU A 342 15.29 16.73 -58.68
C GLU A 342 16.19 16.76 -59.95
N PRO A 343 17.24 15.88 -60.11
CA PRO A 343 17.13 14.42 -59.90
C PRO A 343 18.32 13.61 -59.33
N ALA A 344 17.95 12.38 -58.98
CA ALA A 344 18.65 11.17 -58.54
C ALA A 344 20.15 10.95 -58.83
N LEU A 345 20.87 10.44 -57.81
CA LEU A 345 21.71 9.23 -57.94
C LEU A 345 22.03 8.59 -56.57
N THR A 346 22.30 7.29 -56.63
CA THR A 346 22.29 6.25 -55.59
C THR A 346 23.44 6.27 -54.58
N SER A 347 23.16 5.98 -53.29
CA SER A 347 23.93 4.97 -52.54
C SER A 347 23.17 4.49 -51.28
N SER A 348 23.20 3.17 -51.08
CA SER A 348 22.52 2.42 -50.05
C SER A 348 23.34 2.37 -48.77
N HIS A 349 22.83 2.92 -47.66
CA HIS A 349 23.21 2.53 -46.29
C HIS A 349 21.94 2.41 -45.42
N SER A 350 21.70 1.20 -44.92
CA SER A 350 20.55 0.81 -44.11
C SER A 350 20.62 1.47 -42.72
N ARG A 351 19.67 2.37 -42.42
CA ARG A 351 19.29 2.74 -41.05
C ARG A 351 17.82 2.42 -40.83
N ARG A 352 17.58 1.53 -39.86
CA ARG A 352 16.27 1.08 -39.40
C ARG A 352 15.49 2.30 -38.86
N LYS A 353 14.42 2.72 -39.56
CA LYS A 353 13.53 3.81 -39.14
C LYS A 353 12.51 3.29 -38.13
N ILE A 354 12.51 3.86 -36.93
CA ILE A 354 11.39 3.81 -35.99
C ILE A 354 10.28 4.71 -36.58
N ARG A 355 9.10 4.14 -36.84
CA ARG A 355 7.91 4.88 -37.27
C ARG A 355 7.31 5.57 -36.03
N ALA A 356 7.54 6.87 -35.88
CA ALA A 356 6.68 7.72 -35.05
C ALA A 356 5.35 7.92 -35.78
N ALA A 357 4.25 7.42 -35.19
CA ALA A 357 2.91 7.68 -35.69
C ALA A 357 2.55 9.15 -35.44
N LYS A 358 2.19 9.86 -36.50
CA LYS A 358 1.69 11.23 -36.43
C LYS A 358 0.27 11.18 -35.85
N VAL A 359 0.08 11.70 -34.63
CA VAL A 359 -1.25 11.91 -34.07
C VAL A 359 -1.92 13.00 -34.89
N GLN A 360 -3.00 12.64 -35.58
CA GLN A 360 -3.85 13.56 -36.32
C GLN A 360 -4.73 14.26 -35.30
N ALA A 361 -4.58 15.58 -35.13
CA ALA A 361 -5.51 16.37 -34.33
C ALA A 361 -6.87 16.40 -35.07
N ASP A 362 -7.87 15.72 -34.50
CA ASP A 362 -9.23 15.64 -35.02
C ASP A 362 -9.99 16.93 -34.63
N ASP A 363 -10.00 17.93 -35.52
CA ASP A 363 -10.68 19.23 -35.36
C ASP A 363 -12.24 19.14 -35.39
N LYS A 364 -12.81 17.98 -35.07
CA LYS A 364 -14.27 17.74 -35.01
C LYS A 364 -14.83 17.60 -33.58
N SER A 365 -14.19 18.22 -32.61
CA SER A 365 -14.64 18.24 -31.20
C SER A 365 -16.09 18.75 -31.06
N TRP A 366 -16.50 19.77 -31.82
CA TRP A 366 -17.85 20.35 -31.72
C TRP A 366 -19.00 19.43 -32.15
N GLY A 367 -18.77 18.52 -33.10
CA GLY A 367 -19.82 17.61 -33.59
C GLY A 367 -20.18 16.51 -32.58
N LYS A 368 -19.19 15.99 -31.86
CA LYS A 368 -19.40 14.92 -30.87
C LYS A 368 -20.08 15.45 -29.61
N THR A 369 -19.80 16.69 -29.20
CA THR A 369 -20.47 17.36 -28.09
C THR A 369 -21.95 17.65 -28.39
N ALA A 370 -22.26 18.06 -29.62
CA ALA A 370 -23.66 18.31 -30.03
C ALA A 370 -24.50 17.02 -30.04
N VAL A 371 -23.93 15.90 -30.51
CA VAL A 371 -24.61 14.59 -30.50
C VAL A 371 -24.87 14.11 -29.06
N GLY A 372 -23.91 14.31 -28.14
CA GLY A 372 -24.08 13.99 -26.73
C GLY A 372 -25.20 14.80 -26.06
N VAL A 373 -25.28 16.11 -26.34
CA VAL A 373 -26.34 16.98 -25.80
C VAL A 373 -27.72 16.57 -26.31
N TRP A 374 -27.84 16.23 -27.60
CA TRP A 374 -29.12 15.76 -28.17
C TRP A 374 -29.55 14.39 -27.64
N ALA A 375 -28.60 13.47 -27.41
CA ALA A 375 -28.90 12.17 -26.81
C ALA A 375 -29.42 12.31 -25.36
N LEU A 376 -28.80 13.19 -24.56
CA LEU A 376 -29.23 13.47 -23.19
C LEU A 376 -30.62 14.13 -23.15
N ALA A 377 -30.88 15.09 -24.04
CA ALA A 377 -32.21 15.71 -24.15
C ALA A 377 -33.29 14.70 -24.54
N GLY A 378 -32.98 13.75 -25.44
CA GLY A 378 -33.86 12.65 -25.81
C GLY A 378 -34.18 11.73 -24.63
N CYS A 379 -33.15 11.29 -23.88
CA CYS A 379 -33.34 10.45 -22.70
C CYS A 379 -34.16 11.14 -21.61
N SER A 380 -33.95 12.44 -21.38
CA SER A 380 -34.74 13.22 -20.42
C SER A 380 -36.21 13.36 -20.84
N MET A 381 -36.51 13.54 -22.14
CA MET A 381 -37.88 13.55 -22.64
C MET A 381 -38.56 12.20 -22.48
N VAL A 382 -37.87 11.10 -22.80
CA VAL A 382 -38.41 9.74 -22.65
C VAL A 382 -38.69 9.42 -21.18
N TRP A 383 -37.79 9.81 -20.27
CA TRP A 383 -38.01 9.63 -18.83
C TRP A 383 -39.18 10.46 -18.30
N TRP A 384 -39.30 11.72 -18.76
CA TRP A 384 -40.41 12.59 -18.38
C TRP A 384 -41.76 12.07 -18.89
N PHE A 385 -41.83 11.61 -20.14
CA PHE A 385 -43.05 11.02 -20.70
C PHE A 385 -43.41 9.69 -20.04
N GLY A 386 -42.43 8.82 -19.77
CA GLY A 386 -42.63 7.56 -19.05
C GLY A 386 -43.18 7.79 -17.64
N SER A 387 -42.57 8.73 -16.90
CA SER A 387 -43.04 9.10 -15.56
C SER A 387 -44.44 9.73 -15.57
N HIS A 388 -44.80 10.49 -16.61
CA HIS A 388 -46.13 11.08 -16.73
C HIS A 388 -47.22 10.06 -17.14
N MET A 389 -46.84 8.98 -17.82
CA MET A 389 -47.75 7.88 -18.16
C MET A 389 -48.00 6.92 -16.99
N GLU A 390 -47.07 6.77 -16.05
CA GLU A 390 -47.29 6.02 -14.80
C GLU A 390 -48.15 6.77 -13.77
N SER A 391 -48.39 8.06 -13.97
CA SER A 391 -49.13 8.94 -13.05
C SER A 391 -50.65 9.06 -13.35
N LYS A 392 -51.22 8.25 -14.26
CA LYS A 392 -52.65 8.27 -14.60
C LYS A 392 -53.33 6.92 -14.46
#